data_AF-A0AA40BHN4-F1
#
_entry.id   AF-A0AA40BHN4-F1
#
_cell.length_a   1.000
_cell.length_b   1.000
_cell.length_c   1.000
_cell.angle_alpha   90.00
_cell.angle_beta   90.00
_cell.angle_gamma   90.00
#
_symmetry.space_group_name_H-M   'P 1'
#
loop_
_entity.id
_entity.type
_entity.pdbx_description
1 polymer ?
#
loop_
_entity_poly.entity_id
_entity_poly.type
_entity_poly.pdbx_seq_one_letter_code
_entity_poly.pdbx_strand_id
1 'polypeptide(L)'
;PEEQEVINRMEQGVVTAYVPTVTAESLAGYGPALASDAAVAKMESAMRAMRILGGGRPFDPVTTVTGDIREAVKRYSHEKKPLFFSSKEEKEWLESCRPGFRFKPAEDATKQAVLDAAVLGKYEKPQFVDVSNVMGTLANYHSREPTYLPSDSQAFMAKVRELLPA
;
A
#
# COMPACT_ATOMS: atom_id res chain seq x y z
N PRO A 1 -4.42 -43.41 32.01
CA PRO A 1 -3.71 -43.72 30.74
C PRO A 1 -4.20 -42.81 29.61
N GLU A 2 -5.52 -42.72 29.40
CA GLU A 2 -6.15 -41.89 28.35
C GLU A 2 -5.93 -40.38 28.55
N GLU A 3 -6.02 -39.87 29.79
CA GLU A 3 -5.71 -38.47 30.11
C GLU A 3 -4.24 -38.11 29.81
N GLN A 4 -3.31 -39.01 30.09
CA GLN A 4 -1.89 -38.83 29.78
C GLN A 4 -1.64 -38.77 28.26
N GLU A 5 -2.39 -39.54 27.46
CA GLU A 5 -2.32 -39.47 26.00
C GLU A 5 -2.90 -38.16 25.44
N VAL A 6 -3.89 -37.57 26.10
CA VAL A 6 -4.38 -36.22 25.75
C VAL A 6 -3.33 -35.17 26.08
N ILE A 7 -2.74 -35.22 27.28
CA ILE A 7 -1.68 -34.30 27.70
C ILE A 7 -0.48 -34.40 26.75
N ASN A 8 -0.02 -35.62 26.44
CA ASN A 8 1.10 -35.83 25.52
C ASN A 8 0.80 -35.27 24.12
N ARG A 9 -0.44 -35.39 23.61
CA ARG A 9 -0.83 -34.79 22.31
C ARG A 9 -0.84 -33.27 22.34
N MET A 10 -1.20 -32.65 23.47
CA MET A 10 -1.19 -31.19 23.61
C MET A 10 0.22 -30.64 23.79
N GLU A 11 1.07 -31.31 24.58
CA GLU A 11 2.42 -30.85 24.89
C GLU A 11 3.44 -31.18 23.80
N GLN A 12 3.38 -32.39 23.23
CA GLN A 12 4.32 -32.85 22.20
C GLN A 12 3.82 -32.56 20.79
N GLY A 13 2.55 -32.20 20.65
CA GLY A 13 1.88 -32.02 19.37
C GLY A 13 1.46 -33.34 18.72
N VAL A 14 0.98 -33.23 17.48
CA VAL A 14 0.54 -34.38 16.68
C VAL A 14 1.28 -34.41 15.35
N VAL A 15 1.61 -35.61 14.87
CA VAL A 15 2.21 -35.80 13.55
C VAL A 15 1.17 -35.41 12.51
N THR A 16 1.42 -34.30 11.81
CA THR A 16 0.59 -33.83 10.70
C THR A 16 1.35 -34.00 9.38
N ALA A 17 0.61 -34.21 8.30
CA ALA A 17 1.20 -34.29 6.98
C ALA A 17 1.62 -32.89 6.50
N TYR A 18 2.84 -32.76 5.99
CA TYR A 18 3.31 -31.56 5.32
C TYR A 18 3.17 -31.74 3.80
N VAL A 19 2.44 -30.85 3.15
CA VAL A 19 2.29 -30.82 1.70
C VAL A 19 3.01 -29.57 1.18
N PRO A 20 4.20 -29.70 0.56
CA PRO A 20 4.88 -28.56 -0.02
C PRO A 20 4.12 -28.04 -1.23
N THR A 21 3.73 -26.77 -1.20
CA THR A 21 3.09 -26.08 -2.33
C THR A 21 3.84 -24.79 -2.63
N VAL A 22 4.33 -24.68 -3.86
CA VAL A 22 4.98 -23.45 -4.36
C VAL A 22 4.51 -23.23 -5.77
N THR A 23 3.86 -22.09 -6.00
CA THR A 23 3.42 -21.64 -7.33
C THR A 23 3.86 -20.20 -7.55
N ALA A 24 3.73 -19.71 -8.79
CA ALA A 24 4.03 -18.30 -9.07
C ALA A 24 3.10 -17.36 -8.27
N GLU A 25 1.84 -17.75 -8.09
CA GLU A 25 0.83 -17.01 -7.34
C GLU A 25 1.15 -16.99 -5.85
N SER A 26 1.67 -18.09 -5.27
CA SER A 26 2.07 -18.10 -3.86
C SER A 26 3.27 -17.19 -3.56
N LEU A 27 4.03 -16.82 -4.59
CA LEU A 27 5.18 -15.91 -4.48
C LEU A 27 4.82 -14.45 -4.81
N ALA A 28 3.64 -14.21 -5.42
CA ALA A 28 3.18 -12.86 -5.73
C ALA A 28 2.97 -12.03 -4.45
N GLY A 29 3.48 -10.80 -4.44
CA GLY A 29 3.49 -9.91 -3.27
C GLY A 29 4.81 -9.90 -2.50
N TYR A 30 5.66 -10.91 -2.69
CA TYR A 30 7.02 -11.00 -2.14
C TYR A 30 8.11 -10.59 -3.13
N GLY A 31 7.76 -10.47 -4.42
CA GLY A 31 8.72 -10.12 -5.45
C GLY A 31 9.24 -8.68 -5.33
N PRO A 32 10.37 -8.36 -5.98
CA PRO A 32 10.93 -7.03 -5.93
C PRO A 32 10.12 -6.06 -6.80
N ALA A 33 9.70 -4.94 -6.20
CA ALA A 33 9.00 -3.84 -6.88
C ALA A 33 9.97 -3.01 -7.74
N LEU A 34 10.30 -3.53 -8.93
CA LEU A 34 11.23 -2.91 -9.87
C LEU A 34 10.51 -2.37 -11.11
N ALA A 35 11.01 -1.26 -11.64
CA ALA A 35 10.58 -0.71 -12.93
C ALA A 35 11.28 -1.43 -14.09
N SER A 36 11.10 -2.74 -14.20
CA SER A 36 11.60 -3.53 -15.35
C SER A 36 10.49 -3.82 -16.35
N ASP A 37 10.86 -4.28 -17.55
CA ASP A 37 9.88 -4.62 -18.58
C ASP A 37 9.02 -5.85 -18.23
N ALA A 38 9.50 -6.68 -17.29
CA ALA A 38 8.81 -7.88 -16.85
C ALA A 38 7.48 -7.55 -16.16
N ALA A 39 6.40 -8.21 -16.58
CA ALA A 39 5.06 -7.99 -16.03
C ALA A 39 5.00 -8.22 -14.51
N VAL A 40 5.76 -9.20 -14.00
CA VAL A 40 5.84 -9.50 -12.56
C VAL A 40 6.37 -8.30 -11.76
N ALA A 41 7.39 -7.60 -12.25
CA ALA A 41 7.97 -6.47 -11.53
C ALA A 41 7.02 -5.25 -11.48
N LYS A 42 6.27 -5.03 -12.57
CA LYS A 42 5.19 -4.02 -12.64
C LYS A 42 4.05 -4.35 -11.68
N MET A 43 3.63 -5.62 -11.62
CA MET A 43 2.63 -6.11 -10.68
C MET A 43 3.08 -5.89 -9.23
N GLU A 44 4.33 -6.22 -8.89
CA GLU A 44 4.87 -6.03 -7.54
C GLU A 44 4.96 -4.54 -7.15
N SER A 45 5.25 -3.66 -8.12
CA SER A 45 5.23 -2.21 -7.92
C SER A 45 3.83 -1.70 -7.61
N ALA A 46 2.80 -2.20 -8.30
CA ALA A 46 1.41 -1.91 -7.99
C ALA A 46 0.99 -2.47 -6.61
N MET A 47 1.37 -3.71 -6.28
CA MET A 47 1.13 -4.32 -4.97
C MET A 47 1.75 -3.49 -3.83
N ARG A 48 2.98 -3.02 -4.01
CA ARG A 48 3.64 -2.13 -3.04
C ARG A 48 2.90 -0.81 -2.87
N ALA A 49 2.45 -0.18 -3.95
CA ALA A 49 1.67 1.05 -3.88
C ALA A 49 0.34 0.85 -3.12
N MET A 50 -0.36 -0.25 -3.39
CA MET A 50 -1.59 -0.60 -2.66
C MET A 50 -1.34 -0.82 -1.17
N ARG A 51 -0.22 -1.47 -0.80
CA ARG A 51 0.17 -1.63 0.61
C ARG A 51 0.42 -0.29 1.30
N ILE A 52 1.13 0.63 0.65
CA ILE A 52 1.39 1.98 1.20
C ILE A 52 0.05 2.70 1.47
N LEU A 53 -0.88 2.68 0.52
CA LEU A 53 -2.21 3.25 0.69
C LEU A 53 -2.99 2.57 1.83
N GLY A 54 -2.87 1.25 1.95
CA GLY A 54 -3.53 0.45 2.97
C GLY A 54 -2.99 0.64 4.40
N GLY A 55 -1.83 1.28 4.58
CA GLY A 55 -1.22 1.52 5.89
C GLY A 55 0.26 1.11 5.99
N GLY A 56 0.86 0.62 4.91
CA GLY A 56 2.30 0.34 4.82
C GLY A 56 2.75 -0.97 5.45
N ARG A 57 1.83 -1.84 5.89
CA ARG A 57 2.19 -3.15 6.45
C ARG A 57 2.88 -4.03 5.39
N PRO A 58 3.81 -4.92 5.80
CA PRO A 58 4.36 -5.94 4.92
C PRO A 58 3.27 -6.84 4.34
N PHE A 59 3.57 -7.49 3.23
CA PHE A 59 2.70 -8.53 2.67
C PHE A 59 2.89 -9.82 3.47
N ASP A 60 1.84 -10.29 4.14
CA ASP A 60 1.86 -11.54 4.90
C ASP A 60 0.50 -12.26 4.85
N PRO A 61 0.24 -13.06 3.81
CA PRO A 61 -0.98 -13.86 3.71
C PRO A 61 -1.00 -15.07 4.66
N VAL A 62 0.12 -15.45 5.29
CA VAL A 62 0.25 -16.72 6.02
C VAL A 62 -0.05 -16.54 7.50
N THR A 63 0.47 -15.49 8.13
CA THR A 63 0.32 -15.30 9.58
C THR A 63 -0.83 -14.35 9.95
N THR A 64 -1.12 -13.35 9.11
CA THR A 64 -2.11 -12.30 9.38
C THR A 64 -3.47 -12.57 8.74
N VAL A 65 -4.10 -13.70 9.12
CA VAL A 65 -5.54 -13.91 8.85
C VAL A 65 -6.43 -13.17 9.86
N THR A 66 -5.85 -12.68 10.95
CA THR A 66 -6.52 -11.86 11.96
C THR A 66 -5.96 -10.44 11.96
N GLY A 67 -6.82 -9.46 12.26
CA GLY A 67 -6.46 -8.04 12.31
C GLY A 67 -7.23 -7.28 13.38
N ASP A 68 -6.79 -6.06 13.69
CA ASP A 68 -7.52 -5.20 14.63
C ASP A 68 -8.77 -4.63 13.95
N ILE A 69 -9.93 -5.18 14.31
CA ILE A 69 -11.24 -4.77 13.80
C ILE A 69 -11.52 -3.29 14.11
N ARG A 70 -11.13 -2.80 15.30
CA ARG A 70 -11.40 -1.42 15.70
C ARG A 70 -10.60 -0.46 14.84
N GLU A 71 -9.33 -0.77 14.61
CA GLU A 71 -8.46 0.01 13.73
C GLU A 71 -8.97 -0.01 12.28
N ALA A 72 -9.30 -1.19 11.75
CA ALA A 72 -9.83 -1.34 10.40
C ALA A 72 -11.12 -0.54 10.19
N VAL A 73 -12.05 -0.62 11.15
CA VAL A 73 -13.30 0.14 11.11
C VAL A 73 -13.06 1.63 11.20
N LYS A 74 -12.20 2.09 12.11
CA LYS A 74 -11.86 3.51 12.25
C LYS A 74 -11.27 4.05 10.95
N ARG A 75 -10.28 3.36 10.38
CA ARG A 75 -9.59 3.78 9.15
C ARG A 75 -10.54 3.82 7.95
N TYR A 76 -11.32 2.77 7.73
CA TYR A 76 -12.18 2.67 6.56
C TYR A 76 -13.48 3.49 6.70
N SER A 77 -14.12 3.46 7.86
CA SER A 77 -15.44 4.09 8.04
C SER A 77 -15.34 5.56 8.47
N HIS A 78 -14.46 5.88 9.41
CA HIS A 78 -14.37 7.22 9.99
C HIS A 78 -13.38 8.09 9.21
N GLU A 79 -12.20 7.56 8.91
CA GLU A 79 -11.16 8.31 8.18
C GLU A 79 -11.30 8.22 6.65
N LYS A 80 -12.19 7.34 6.15
CA LYS A 80 -12.40 7.09 4.71
C LYS A 80 -11.11 6.74 3.95
N LYS A 81 -10.16 6.11 4.63
CA LYS A 81 -8.89 5.66 4.04
C LYS A 81 -8.99 4.21 3.58
N PRO A 82 -8.26 3.84 2.51
CA PRO A 82 -8.26 2.46 2.04
C PRO A 82 -7.56 1.53 3.04
N LEU A 83 -7.90 0.24 2.92
CA LEU A 83 -7.26 -0.88 3.59
C LEU A 83 -6.67 -1.81 2.53
N PHE A 84 -5.58 -2.47 2.90
CA PHE A 84 -5.00 -3.55 2.12
C PHE A 84 -5.12 -4.84 2.91
N PHE A 85 -5.58 -5.90 2.25
CA PHE A 85 -5.65 -7.25 2.82
C PHE A 85 -4.63 -8.12 2.09
N SER A 86 -3.83 -8.87 2.84
CA SER A 86 -2.81 -9.76 2.25
C SER A 86 -3.44 -11.00 1.64
N SER A 87 -4.62 -11.40 2.14
CA SER A 87 -5.35 -12.56 1.66
C SER A 87 -6.85 -12.31 1.62
N LYS A 88 -7.58 -13.18 0.92
CA LYS A 88 -9.04 -13.12 0.86
C LYS A 88 -9.65 -13.52 2.21
N GLU A 89 -8.99 -14.45 2.89
CA GLU A 89 -9.36 -14.99 4.19
C GLU A 89 -9.33 -13.91 5.28
N GLU A 90 -8.33 -13.02 5.26
CA GLU A 90 -8.25 -11.87 6.18
C GLU A 90 -9.47 -10.94 6.02
N LYS A 91 -9.86 -10.65 4.77
CA LYS A 91 -11.05 -9.85 4.48
C LYS A 91 -12.31 -10.53 5.01
N GLU A 92 -12.49 -11.81 4.71
CA GLU A 92 -13.67 -12.58 5.13
C GLU A 92 -13.76 -12.69 6.65
N TRP A 93 -12.62 -12.89 7.32
CA TRP A 93 -12.54 -12.90 8.78
C TRP A 93 -13.01 -11.56 9.38
N LEU A 94 -12.51 -10.43 8.88
CA LEU A 94 -12.93 -9.10 9.35
C LEU A 94 -14.42 -8.82 9.11
N GLU A 95 -14.97 -9.26 7.97
CA GLU A 95 -16.40 -9.14 7.69
C GLU A 95 -17.25 -10.05 8.61
N SER A 96 -16.73 -11.23 8.98
CA SER A 96 -17.39 -12.15 9.92
C SER A 96 -17.43 -11.59 11.35
N CYS A 97 -16.37 -10.89 11.79
CA CYS A 97 -16.30 -10.29 13.11
C CYS A 97 -17.23 -9.08 13.28
N ARG A 98 -17.68 -8.48 12.17
CA ARG A 98 -18.64 -7.37 12.20
C ARG A 98 -19.77 -7.58 11.17
N PRO A 99 -20.84 -8.28 11.55
CA PRO A 99 -22.00 -8.48 10.69
C PRO A 99 -22.55 -7.16 10.14
N GLY A 100 -22.80 -7.13 8.83
CA GLY A 100 -23.31 -5.95 8.12
C GLY A 100 -22.23 -4.98 7.59
N PHE A 101 -20.96 -5.23 7.90
CA PHE A 101 -19.85 -4.47 7.35
C PHE A 101 -19.23 -5.19 6.15
N ARG A 102 -19.13 -4.52 5.00
CA ARG A 102 -18.56 -5.06 3.77
C ARG A 102 -17.55 -4.11 3.17
N PHE A 103 -16.37 -4.62 2.82
CA PHE A 103 -15.34 -3.83 2.16
C PHE A 103 -15.57 -3.87 0.65
N LYS A 104 -15.62 -2.68 0.06
CA LYS A 104 -15.75 -2.50 -1.38
C LYS A 104 -14.35 -2.58 -2.04
N PRO A 105 -14.26 -3.11 -3.27
CA PRO A 105 -13.03 -3.01 -4.04
C PRO A 105 -12.69 -1.55 -4.34
N ALA A 106 -11.43 -1.29 -4.69
CA ALA A 106 -11.00 0.03 -5.12
C ALA A 106 -11.77 0.49 -6.37
N GLU A 107 -12.12 1.77 -6.41
CA GLU A 107 -12.74 2.42 -7.57
C GLU A 107 -11.76 2.50 -8.75
N ASP A 108 -12.30 2.59 -9.98
CA ASP A 108 -11.48 2.57 -11.19
C ASP A 108 -10.54 3.79 -11.28
N ALA A 109 -10.96 4.94 -10.75
CA ALA A 109 -10.09 6.12 -10.61
C ALA A 109 -8.84 5.82 -9.76
N THR A 110 -9.02 5.11 -8.64
CA THR A 110 -7.91 4.71 -7.76
C THR A 110 -7.00 3.70 -8.44
N LYS A 111 -7.56 2.73 -9.19
CA LYS A 111 -6.76 1.78 -9.97
C LYS A 111 -5.91 2.51 -11.01
N GLN A 112 -6.50 3.46 -11.73
CA GLN A 112 -5.77 4.24 -12.73
C GLN A 112 -4.68 5.10 -12.10
N ALA A 113 -4.94 5.74 -10.96
CA ALA A 113 -3.95 6.54 -10.24
C ALA A 113 -2.74 5.69 -9.79
N VAL A 114 -2.99 4.47 -9.31
CA VAL A 114 -1.91 3.52 -8.96
C VAL A 114 -1.11 3.12 -10.20
N LEU A 115 -1.77 2.81 -11.33
CA LEU A 115 -1.07 2.47 -12.57
C LEU A 115 -0.25 3.64 -13.12
N ASP A 116 -0.83 4.85 -13.13
CA ASP A 116 -0.18 6.05 -13.63
C ASP A 116 1.09 6.39 -12.84
N ALA A 117 1.02 6.31 -11.51
CA ALA A 117 2.15 6.65 -10.64
C ALA A 117 3.17 5.52 -10.51
N ALA A 118 2.73 4.29 -10.24
CA ALA A 118 3.62 3.19 -9.86
C ALA A 118 4.12 2.34 -11.04
N VAL A 119 3.41 2.34 -12.18
CA VAL A 119 3.73 1.48 -13.33
C VAL A 119 4.14 2.31 -14.54
N LEU A 120 3.33 3.30 -14.94
CA LEU A 120 3.60 4.13 -16.11
C LEU A 120 4.63 5.22 -15.82
N GLY A 121 4.84 5.56 -14.55
CA GLY A 121 5.74 6.63 -14.14
C GLY A 121 5.36 7.96 -14.78
N LYS A 122 4.05 8.28 -14.85
CA LYS A 122 3.61 9.59 -15.33
C LYS A 122 4.00 10.64 -14.30
N TYR A 123 4.94 11.51 -14.68
CA TYR A 123 5.35 12.66 -13.88
C TYR A 123 5.16 13.95 -14.68
N GLU A 124 4.99 15.06 -13.97
CA GLU A 124 4.98 16.37 -14.58
C GLU A 124 6.42 16.75 -14.96
N LYS A 125 6.69 16.83 -16.26
CA LYS A 125 8.03 17.14 -16.76
C LYS A 125 8.40 18.57 -16.34
N PRO A 126 9.53 18.77 -15.63
CA PRO A 126 9.97 20.11 -15.29
C PRO A 126 10.26 20.90 -16.56
N GLN A 127 9.69 22.11 -16.68
CA GLN A 127 9.89 22.98 -17.84
C GLN A 127 11.04 23.95 -17.60
N PHE A 128 11.84 24.19 -18.64
CA PHE A 128 12.80 25.27 -18.60
C PHE A 128 12.05 26.61 -18.64
N VAL A 129 12.37 27.47 -17.69
CA VAL A 129 11.84 28.82 -17.60
C VAL A 129 12.99 29.79 -17.50
N ASP A 130 12.75 31.01 -17.98
CA ASP A 130 13.72 32.09 -17.88
C ASP A 130 14.02 32.42 -16.40
N VAL A 131 15.26 32.80 -16.11
CA VAL A 131 15.76 33.08 -14.75
C VAL A 131 15.00 34.24 -14.09
N SER A 132 14.47 35.16 -14.90
CA SER A 132 13.60 36.25 -14.41
C SER A 132 12.28 35.75 -13.81
N ASN A 133 11.82 34.56 -14.19
CA ASN A 133 10.63 33.93 -13.63
C ASN A 133 10.98 33.08 -12.40
N VAL A 134 11.08 33.76 -11.24
CA VAL A 134 11.40 33.15 -9.95
C VAL A 134 10.43 32.00 -9.60
N MET A 135 9.12 32.21 -9.80
CA MET A 135 8.11 31.21 -9.43
C MET A 135 8.16 29.97 -10.33
N GLY A 136 8.37 30.15 -11.64
CA GLY A 136 8.58 29.03 -12.55
C GLY A 136 9.84 28.26 -12.19
N THR A 137 10.90 28.98 -11.80
CA THR A 137 12.19 28.37 -11.46
C THR A 137 12.05 27.50 -10.20
N LEU A 138 11.38 28.01 -9.17
CA LEU A 138 11.11 27.26 -7.94
C LEU A 138 10.21 26.05 -8.18
N ALA A 139 9.15 26.17 -8.98
CA ALA A 139 8.31 25.03 -9.36
C ALA A 139 9.12 23.93 -10.08
N ASN A 140 10.07 24.32 -10.93
CA ASN A 140 10.99 23.41 -11.61
C ASN A 140 11.95 22.71 -10.62
N TYR A 141 12.44 23.40 -9.59
CA TYR A 141 13.25 22.76 -8.54
C TYR A 141 12.43 21.79 -7.69
N HIS A 142 11.24 22.20 -7.23
CA HIS A 142 10.39 21.36 -6.38
C HIS A 142 9.90 20.10 -7.11
N SER A 143 9.65 20.17 -8.42
CA SER A 143 9.20 19.00 -9.20
C SER A 143 10.28 17.95 -9.47
N ARG A 144 11.56 18.30 -9.33
CA ARG A 144 12.69 17.37 -9.51
C ARG A 144 13.00 16.56 -8.26
N GLU A 145 12.67 17.09 -7.08
CA GLU A 145 13.07 16.52 -5.80
C GLU A 145 11.87 15.95 -5.04
N PRO A 146 11.92 14.68 -4.61
CA PRO A 146 10.81 14.06 -3.88
C PRO A 146 10.64 14.60 -2.44
N THR A 147 11.61 15.38 -1.95
CA THR A 147 11.58 15.98 -0.60
C THR A 147 10.45 16.99 -0.46
N TYR A 148 10.12 17.73 -1.51
CA TYR A 148 9.02 18.70 -1.49
C TYR A 148 7.72 18.02 -1.88
N LEU A 149 6.92 17.66 -0.88
CA LEU A 149 5.56 17.20 -1.13
C LEU A 149 4.72 18.33 -1.75
N PRO A 150 3.63 18.01 -2.49
CA PRO A 150 2.79 19.02 -3.11
C PRO A 150 2.28 20.09 -2.12
N SER A 151 1.94 19.71 -0.89
CA SER A 151 1.52 20.64 0.18
C SER A 151 2.64 21.59 0.59
N ASP A 152 3.86 21.08 0.71
CA ASP A 152 5.01 21.82 1.22
C ASP A 152 5.51 22.79 0.15
N SER A 153 5.50 22.33 -1.11
CA SER A 153 5.74 23.17 -2.28
C SER A 153 4.76 24.33 -2.34
N GLN A 154 3.46 24.09 -2.14
CA GLN A 154 2.44 25.15 -2.12
C GLN A 154 2.67 26.15 -0.98
N ALA A 155 2.97 25.69 0.23
CA ALA A 155 3.23 26.55 1.37
C ALA A 155 4.48 27.42 1.16
N PHE A 156 5.57 26.84 0.65
CA PHE A 156 6.79 27.56 0.31
C PHE A 156 6.52 28.64 -0.75
N MET A 157 5.86 28.25 -1.84
CA MET A 157 5.55 29.14 -2.96
C MET A 157 4.62 30.29 -2.55
N ALA A 158 3.68 30.03 -1.64
CA ALA A 158 2.84 31.07 -1.06
C ALA A 158 3.68 32.10 -0.29
N LYS A 159 4.65 31.64 0.52
CA LYS A 159 5.52 32.55 1.27
C LYS A 159 6.46 33.34 0.38
N VAL A 160 7.04 32.72 -0.65
CA VAL A 160 7.87 33.43 -1.62
C VAL A 160 7.07 34.52 -2.33
N ARG A 161 5.83 34.22 -2.74
CA ARG A 161 4.95 35.22 -3.37
C ARG A 161 4.67 36.42 -2.47
N GLU A 162 4.57 36.22 -1.16
CA GLU A 162 4.41 37.32 -0.17
C GLU A 162 5.66 38.19 -0.04
N LEU A 163 6.86 37.61 -0.22
CA LEU A 163 8.14 38.29 -0.05
C LEU A 163 8.62 39.01 -1.31
N LEU A 164 8.11 38.63 -2.48
CA LEU A 164 8.44 39.30 -3.73
C LEU A 164 7.81 40.71 -3.74
N PRO A 165 8.57 41.77 -4.08
CA PRO A 165 8.02 43.10 -4.25
C PRO A 165 6.97 43.07 -5.37
N ALA A 166 5.86 43.80 -5.16
CA ALA A 166 4.76 43.92 -6.10
C ALA A 166 5.20 44.49 -7.46
#